data_AF-A0A246KN93-F1
#
_entry.id   AF-A0A246KN93-F1
#
_cell.length_a   1.000
_cell.length_b   1.000
_cell.length_c   1.000
_cell.angle_alpha   90.00
_cell.angle_beta   90.00
_cell.angle_gamma   90.00
#
_symmetry.space_group_name_H-M   'P 1'
#
loop_
_entity.id
_entity.type
_entity.pdbx_description
1 polymer ?
#
loop_
_entity_poly.entity_id
_entity_poly.type
_entity_poly.pdbx_seq_one_letter_code
_entity_poly.pdbx_strand_id
1 'polypeptide(L)'
;MQYVEIAIALAGALGLAWIADLLTGRRGLGGTILVALVSGACGAFLAVRVFAVATLSDWEWLPWAFAAVVLGLVAFFLFRSKR
;
A
#
# COMPACT_ATOMS: atom_id res chain seq x y z
N MET A 1 20.27 8.16 -3.37
CA MET A 1 20.45 7.14 -2.31
C MET A 1 19.64 5.92 -2.73
N GLN A 2 20.29 4.79 -3.03
CA GLN A 2 19.74 3.68 -3.84
C GLN A 2 18.49 2.93 -3.30
N TYR A 3 17.92 3.31 -2.15
CA TYR A 3 16.81 2.59 -1.51
C TYR A 3 15.77 3.50 -0.86
N VAL A 4 15.81 4.81 -1.17
CA VAL A 4 14.92 5.78 -0.52
C VAL A 4 13.48 5.56 -0.95
N GLU A 5 13.25 5.21 -2.21
CA GLU A 5 11.95 4.93 -2.79
C GLU A 5 11.27 3.74 -2.08
N ILE A 6 12.03 2.69 -1.81
CA ILE A 6 11.55 1.51 -1.06
C ILE A 6 11.22 1.89 0.39
N ALA A 7 12.08 2.67 1.04
CA ALA A 7 11.83 3.14 2.40
C ALA A 7 10.56 4.02 2.47
N ILE A 8 10.36 4.90 1.47
CA ILE A 8 9.16 5.73 1.36
C ILE A 8 7.92 4.87 1.09
N ALA A 9 8.01 3.87 0.23
CA ALA A 9 6.90 2.96 -0.02
C ALA A 9 6.46 2.23 1.25
N LEU A 10 7.42 1.71 2.03
CA LEU A 10 7.13 1.06 3.31
C LEU A 10 6.55 2.04 4.33
N ALA A 11 7.19 3.20 4.50
CA ALA A 11 6.72 4.21 5.44
C ALA A 11 5.32 4.73 5.06
N GLY A 12 5.08 4.96 3.78
CA GLY A 12 3.78 5.41 3.27
C GLY A 12 2.70 4.34 3.38
N ALA A 13 3.01 3.06 3.12
CA ALA A 13 2.06 1.97 3.33
C ALA A 13 1.66 1.83 4.81
N LEU A 14 2.63 1.94 5.72
CA LEU A 14 2.37 1.96 7.17
C LEU A 14 1.57 3.20 7.58
N GLY A 15 1.91 4.37 7.04
CA GLY A 15 1.17 5.61 7.25
C GLY A 15 -0.29 5.51 6.80
N LEU A 16 -0.54 4.95 5.61
CA LEU A 16 -1.89 4.73 5.09
C LEU A 16 -2.66 3.71 5.94
N ALA A 17 -2.01 2.63 6.38
CA ALA A 17 -2.63 1.65 7.28
C ALA A 17 -3.04 2.30 8.62
N TRP A 18 -2.17 3.16 9.16
CA TRP A 18 -2.43 3.91 10.39
C TRP A 18 -3.58 4.91 10.23
N ILE A 19 -3.59 5.68 9.14
CA ILE A 19 -4.69 6.61 8.81
C ILE A 19 -6.00 5.84 8.68
N ALA A 20 -6.00 4.71 7.96
CA ALA A 20 -7.21 3.92 7.77
C ALA A 20 -7.72 3.29 9.07
N ASP A 21 -6.83 2.85 9.96
CA ASP A 21 -7.21 2.36 11.30
C ASP A 21 -7.80 3.49 12.16
N LEU A 22 -7.24 4.70 12.11
CA LEU A 22 -7.81 5.88 12.78
C LEU A 22 -9.21 6.22 12.27
N LEU A 23 -9.39 6.28 10.95
CA LEU A 23 -10.67 6.60 10.31
C LEU A 23 -11.76 5.56 10.61
N THR A 24 -11.38 4.33 10.93
CA THR A 24 -12.31 3.22 11.19
C THR A 24 -12.52 2.94 12.68
N GLY A 25 -11.92 3.75 13.56
CA GLY A 25 -12.14 3.70 15.01
C GLY A 25 -11.22 2.73 15.77
N ARG A 26 -9.98 2.53 15.30
CA ARG A 26 -8.94 1.68 15.93
C ARG A 26 -9.36 0.24 16.16
N ARG A 27 -9.88 -0.40 15.10
CA ARG A 27 -10.43 -1.75 15.15
C ARG A 27 -9.39 -2.86 14.98
N GLY A 28 -8.10 -2.51 14.95
CA GLY A 28 -6.98 -3.44 15.00
C GLY A 28 -6.00 -3.25 13.85
N LEU A 29 -4.78 -2.84 14.19
CA LEU A 29 -3.71 -2.50 13.24
C LEU A 29 -3.11 -3.70 12.50
N GLY A 30 -3.12 -4.90 13.08
CA GLY A 30 -2.46 -6.05 12.48
C GLY A 30 -3.01 -6.41 11.10
N GLY A 31 -4.33 -6.43 10.96
CA GLY A 31 -4.99 -6.71 9.67
C GLY A 31 -4.81 -5.60 8.65
N THR A 32 -4.89 -4.33 9.07
CA THR A 32 -4.74 -3.19 8.17
C THR A 32 -3.31 -3.06 7.64
N ILE A 33 -2.31 -3.29 8.49
CA ILE A 33 -0.89 -3.31 8.10
C ILE A 33 -0.63 -4.44 7.10
N LEU A 34 -1.12 -5.65 7.37
CA LEU A 34 -0.91 -6.79 6.46
C LEU A 34 -1.54 -6.51 5.09
N VAL A 35 -2.76 -6.01 5.06
CA VAL A 35 -3.43 -5.62 3.80
C VAL A 35 -2.63 -4.54 3.09
N ALA A 36 -2.20 -3.49 3.79
CA ALA A 36 -1.44 -2.38 3.18
C ALA A 36 -0.11 -2.86 2.59
N LEU A 37 0.68 -3.65 3.31
CA LEU A 37 1.96 -4.13 2.81
C LEU A 37 1.80 -5.06 1.60
N VAL A 38 0.85 -6.00 1.66
CA VAL A 38 0.60 -6.94 0.54
C VAL A 38 0.10 -6.20 -0.69
N SER A 39 -0.88 -5.31 -0.53
CA SER A 39 -1.41 -4.53 -1.65
C SER A 39 -0.38 -3.54 -2.21
N GLY A 40 0.47 -2.93 -1.38
CA GLY A 40 1.60 -2.11 -1.83
C GLY A 40 2.61 -2.91 -2.66
N ALA A 41 2.94 -4.13 -2.25
CA ALA A 41 3.80 -5.03 -3.04
C ALA A 41 3.14 -5.40 -4.39
N CYS A 42 1.83 -5.66 -4.41
CA CYS A 42 1.09 -5.90 -5.65
C CYS A 42 1.09 -4.67 -6.58
N GLY A 43 0.93 -3.46 -6.03
CA GLY A 43 0.99 -2.22 -6.81
C GLY A 43 2.37 -1.96 -7.41
N ALA A 44 3.44 -2.22 -6.65
CA ALA A 44 4.81 -2.15 -7.15
C ALA A 44 5.05 -3.16 -8.28
N PHE A 45 4.57 -4.40 -8.14
CA PHE A 45 4.67 -5.42 -9.19
C PHE A 45 3.93 -5.00 -10.46
N LEU A 46 2.72 -4.44 -10.31
CA LEU A 46 1.93 -3.95 -11.44
C LEU A 46 2.66 -2.84 -12.18
N ALA A 47 3.27 -1.88 -11.48
CA ALA A 47 4.04 -0.81 -12.13
C ALA A 47 5.25 -1.34 -12.92
N VAL A 48 6.04 -2.23 -12.32
CA VAL A 48 7.24 -2.78 -12.98
C VAL A 48 6.87 -3.64 -14.19
N ARG A 49 5.83 -4.45 -14.08
CA ARG A 49 5.54 -5.48 -15.10
C ARG A 49 4.50 -5.07 -16.13
N VAL A 50 3.54 -4.22 -15.77
CA VAL A 50 2.45 -3.81 -16.66
C VAL A 50 2.75 -2.46 -17.31
N PHE A 51 3.34 -1.52 -16.57
CA PHE A 51 3.70 -0.20 -17.09
C PHE A 51 5.17 -0.08 -17.53
N ALA A 52 5.90 -1.21 -17.53
CA ALA A 52 7.28 -1.31 -18.02
C ALA A 52 8.26 -0.34 -17.32
N VAL A 53 8.02 0.00 -16.05
CA VAL A 53 8.97 0.77 -15.25
C VAL A 53 10.26 -0.05 -15.10
N ALA A 54 11.36 0.48 -15.61
CA ALA A 54 12.60 -0.27 -15.82
C ALA A 54 13.26 -0.66 -14.49
N THR A 55 13.16 0.18 -13.47
CA THR A 55 13.86 -0.04 -12.20
C THR A 55 13.05 0.40 -10.97
N LEU A 56 13.31 -0.24 -9.83
CA LEU A 56 12.77 0.19 -8.52
C LEU A 56 13.40 1.49 -8.00
N SER A 57 14.36 2.06 -8.73
CA SER A 57 14.92 3.39 -8.48
C SER A 57 14.11 4.52 -9.14
N ASP A 58 13.18 4.19 -10.02
CA ASP A 58 12.33 5.20 -10.67
C ASP A 58 11.21 5.63 -9.71
N TRP A 59 10.82 6.91 -9.71
CA TRP A 59 9.76 7.39 -8.82
C TRP A 59 8.35 7.03 -9.31
N GLU A 60 8.23 6.58 -10.55
CA GLU A 60 6.96 6.34 -11.24
C GLU A 60 6.17 5.16 -10.68
N TRP A 61 6.83 4.16 -10.07
CA TRP A 61 6.12 3.01 -9.48
C TRP A 61 5.49 3.34 -8.11
N LEU A 62 6.00 4.38 -7.44
CA LEU A 62 5.63 4.72 -6.06
C LEU A 62 4.14 5.11 -5.93
N PRO A 63 3.56 5.95 -6.82
CA PRO A 63 2.13 6.25 -6.79
C PRO A 63 1.25 5.01 -6.99
N TRP A 64 1.68 4.06 -7.83
CA TRP A 64 0.92 2.82 -8.06
C TRP A 64 0.91 1.90 -6.85
N ALA A 65 2.04 1.83 -6.12
CA ALA A 65 2.09 1.14 -4.84
C ALA A 65 1.09 1.74 -3.85
N PHE A 66 1.05 3.07 -3.71
CA PHE A 66 0.09 3.74 -2.82
C PHE A 66 -1.36 3.61 -3.28
N ALA A 67 -1.63 3.69 -4.58
CA ALA A 67 -2.97 3.48 -5.11
C ALA A 67 -3.49 2.07 -4.80
N ALA A 68 -2.65 1.05 -4.97
CA ALA A 68 -2.99 -0.32 -4.61
C ALA A 68 -3.25 -0.49 -3.11
N VAL A 69 -2.47 0.18 -2.24
CA VAL A 69 -2.71 0.22 -0.79
C VAL A 69 -4.09 0.76 -0.46
N VAL A 70 -4.45 1.92 -1.03
CA VAL A 70 -5.75 2.55 -0.81
C VAL A 70 -6.88 1.62 -1.27
N LEU A 71 -6.77 1.05 -2.47
CA LEU A 71 -7.77 0.12 -2.99
C LEU A 71 -7.91 -1.14 -2.11
N GLY A 72 -6.79 -1.72 -1.68
CA GLY A 72 -6.76 -2.90 -0.80
C GLY A 72 -7.42 -2.62 0.55
N LEU A 73 -7.12 -1.47 1.17
CA LEU A 73 -7.71 -1.05 2.43
C LEU A 73 -9.22 -0.78 2.28
N VAL A 74 -9.64 -0.08 1.23
CA VAL A 74 -11.06 0.17 0.94
C VAL A 74 -11.80 -1.15 0.80
N ALA A 75 -11.29 -2.09 0.00
CA ALA A 75 -11.88 -3.41 -0.17
C ALA A 75 -11.94 -4.17 1.17
N PHE A 76 -10.86 -4.16 1.95
CA PHE A 76 -10.80 -4.81 3.26
C PHE A 76 -11.90 -4.32 4.19
N PHE A 77 -12.09 -3.00 4.33
CA PHE A 77 -13.12 -2.45 5.20
C PHE A 77 -14.54 -2.66 4.66
N LEU A 78 -14.72 -2.59 3.34
CA LEU A 78 -16.01 -2.84 2.70
C LEU A 78 -16.50 -4.27 2.96
N PHE A 79 -15.61 -5.27 2.87
CA PHE A 79 -15.96 -6.67 3.11
C PHE A 79 -15.88 -7.10 4.59
N ARG A 80 -15.07 -6.42 5.41
CA ARG A 80 -15.00 -6.68 6.86
C ARG A 80 -16.31 -6.36 7.57
N SER A 81 -17.04 -5.34 7.13
CA SER A 81 -18.34 -4.97 7.71
C SER A 81 -19.45 -6.02 7.49
N LYS A 82 -19.26 -6.95 6.55
CA LYS A 82 -20.26 -7.96 6.17
C LYS A 82 -20.12 -9.28 6.93
N ARG A 83 -19.15 -9.39 7.84
CA ARG A 83 -18.93 -10.55 8.72
C ARG A 83 -19.26 -10.18 10.15
#